data_AF-A0A6C1PLE5-F1
#
_entry.id   AF-A0A6C1PLE5-F1
#
_cell.length_a   1.000
_cell.length_b   1.000
_cell.length_c   1.000
_cell.angle_alpha   90.00
_cell.angle_beta   90.00
_cell.angle_gamma   90.00
#
_symmetry.space_group_name_H-M   'P 1'
#
loop_
_entity.id
_entity.type
_entity.pdbx_description
1 polymer ?
#
loop_
_entity_poly.entity_id
_entity_poly.type
_entity_poly.pdbx_seq_one_letter_code
_entity_poly.pdbx_strand_id
1 'polypeptide(L)'
;MRTLIAVAATLLVLTGCELVFTTSPLAFLQRDPSKLSAEQQITYAQNALASGDRDAMAKAFQALKGSSDPAVQLLAVDLAVGAAGVEGALIGLIADLGVDGVDETAALDAAIASFSAADLALIAEAATLLDAADDSLTPTPEQYVFVAVGLLAIAAEASGGVAALDGSTAEQQQAEAFLQLAYDLLQESGSSTDLIEGLGDAFGFAPS
;
A
#
# COMPACT_ATOMS: atom_id res chain seq x y z
N MET A 1 -31.57 30.09 30.78
CA MET A 1 -30.92 28.96 31.51
C MET A 1 -31.44 27.58 31.10
N ARG A 2 -32.74 27.37 30.89
CA ARG A 2 -33.28 26.05 30.48
C ARG A 2 -32.83 25.55 29.09
N THR A 3 -32.52 26.44 28.16
CA THR A 3 -32.05 26.11 26.80
C THR A 3 -30.56 25.74 26.71
N LEU A 4 -29.73 26.17 27.66
CA LEU A 4 -28.29 25.83 27.70
C LEU A 4 -28.03 24.39 28.15
N ILE A 5 -28.91 23.84 28.99
CA ILE A 5 -28.80 22.45 29.49
C ILE A 5 -29.15 21.43 28.40
N ALA A 6 -30.09 21.76 27.51
CA ALA A 6 -30.50 20.88 26.42
C ALA A 6 -29.40 20.74 25.33
N VAL A 7 -28.64 21.80 25.06
CA VAL A 7 -27.54 21.77 24.07
C VAL A 7 -26.34 20.99 24.60
N ALA A 8 -26.01 21.14 25.88
CA ALA A 8 -24.91 20.40 26.53
C ALA A 8 -25.19 18.89 26.63
N ALA A 9 -26.44 18.49 26.86
CA ALA A 9 -26.83 17.08 26.90
C ALA A 9 -26.77 16.41 25.52
N THR A 10 -27.11 17.12 24.44
CA THR A 10 -27.04 16.59 23.07
C THR A 10 -25.59 16.43 22.59
N LEU A 11 -24.70 17.36 22.95
CA LEU A 11 -23.26 17.27 22.64
C LEU A 11 -22.59 16.07 23.31
N LEU A 12 -23.02 15.69 24.52
CA LEU A 12 -22.45 14.56 25.28
C LEU A 12 -22.87 13.18 24.74
N VAL A 13 -24.02 13.10 24.05
CA VAL A 13 -24.49 11.85 23.43
C VAL A 13 -23.76 11.59 22.10
N LEU A 14 -23.40 12.64 21.36
CA LEU A 14 -22.70 12.52 20.08
C LEU A 14 -21.23 12.09 20.24
N THR A 15 -20.54 12.51 21.31
CA THR A 15 -19.15 12.09 21.58
C THR A 15 -19.02 10.66 22.09
N GLY A 16 -20.13 10.00 22.47
CA GLY A 16 -20.13 8.62 22.96
C GLY A 16 -20.27 7.56 21.87
N CYS A 17 -20.67 7.93 20.65
CA CYS A 17 -20.93 6.97 19.57
C CYS A 17 -19.66 6.49 18.85
N GLU A 18 -18.59 7.29 18.80
CA GLU A 18 -17.36 6.91 18.10
C GLU A 18 -16.52 5.88 18.88
N LEU A 19 -16.67 5.81 20.21
CA LEU A 19 -15.92 4.88 21.08
C LEU A 19 -16.52 3.46 21.15
N VAL A 20 -17.81 3.31 20.85
CA VAL A 20 -18.50 2.00 20.97
C VAL A 20 -18.27 1.12 19.74
N PHE A 21 -17.98 1.69 18.56
CA PHE A 21 -17.69 0.92 17.35
C PHE A 21 -16.21 0.64 17.11
N THR A 22 -15.29 1.44 17.67
CA THR A 22 -13.84 1.23 17.54
C THR A 22 -13.31 0.15 18.49
N THR A 23 -13.89 0.02 19.69
CA THR A 23 -13.65 -1.10 20.61
C THR A 23 -14.87 -2.00 20.69
N SER A 24 -15.28 -2.60 19.57
CA SER A 24 -16.32 -3.62 19.59
C SER A 24 -15.82 -4.82 20.41
N PRO A 25 -16.43 -5.17 21.56
CA PRO A 25 -16.04 -6.34 22.36
C PRO A 25 -16.25 -7.67 21.61
N LEU A 26 -16.78 -7.60 20.38
CA LEU A 26 -16.91 -8.70 19.42
C LEU A 26 -15.68 -8.85 18.50
N ALA A 27 -14.62 -8.07 18.64
CA ALA A 27 -13.36 -8.30 17.90
C ALA A 27 -12.84 -9.73 18.12
N PHE A 28 -13.08 -10.32 19.31
CA PHE A 28 -12.77 -11.72 19.62
C PHE A 28 -13.59 -12.73 18.79
N LEU A 29 -14.76 -12.34 18.29
CA LEU A 29 -15.63 -13.15 17.43
C LEU A 29 -15.29 -13.02 15.94
N GLN A 30 -14.29 -12.19 15.57
CA GLN A 30 -13.81 -12.15 14.20
C GLN A 30 -13.19 -13.50 13.85
N ARG A 31 -13.72 -14.12 12.79
CA ARG A 31 -13.29 -15.43 12.33
C ARG A 31 -11.86 -15.35 11.82
N ASP A 32 -11.00 -16.21 12.35
CA ASP A 32 -9.61 -16.37 11.90
C ASP A 32 -9.60 -16.85 10.43
N PRO A 33 -9.12 -16.02 9.47
CA PRO A 33 -9.21 -16.34 8.06
C PRO A 33 -8.37 -17.57 7.68
N SER A 34 -7.31 -17.88 8.43
CA SER A 34 -6.48 -19.07 8.17
C SER A 34 -7.24 -20.39 8.34
N LYS A 35 -8.37 -20.38 9.04
CA LYS A 35 -9.23 -21.55 9.28
C LYS A 35 -10.39 -21.69 8.30
N LEU A 36 -10.47 -20.81 7.31
CA LEU A 36 -11.46 -20.85 6.24
C LEU A 36 -11.03 -21.84 5.13
N SER A 37 -12.00 -22.31 4.32
CA SER A 37 -11.64 -22.99 3.07
C SER A 37 -10.98 -22.00 2.09
N ALA A 38 -10.23 -22.48 1.10
CA ALA A 38 -9.54 -21.63 0.12
C ALA A 38 -10.51 -20.61 -0.54
N GLU A 39 -11.68 -21.05 -0.99
CA GLU A 39 -12.71 -20.17 -1.57
C GLU A 39 -13.21 -19.10 -0.58
N GLN A 40 -13.33 -19.47 0.70
CA GLN A 40 -13.75 -18.54 1.75
C GLN A 40 -12.63 -17.54 2.11
N GLN A 41 -11.36 -17.94 2.02
CA GLN A 41 -10.22 -17.04 2.19
C GLN A 41 -10.18 -16.00 1.09
N ILE A 42 -10.37 -16.40 -0.17
CA ILE A 42 -10.46 -15.47 -1.32
C ILE A 42 -11.61 -14.49 -1.14
N THR A 43 -12.78 -14.99 -0.74
CA THR A 43 -13.95 -14.12 -0.47
C THR A 43 -13.66 -13.14 0.67
N TYR A 44 -13.02 -13.59 1.75
CA TYR A 44 -12.63 -12.73 2.86
C TYR A 44 -11.63 -11.65 2.42
N ALA A 45 -10.63 -12.03 1.62
CA ALA A 45 -9.64 -11.13 1.05
C ALA A 45 -10.25 -10.03 0.19
N GLN A 46 -11.15 -10.38 -0.72
CA GLN A 46 -11.86 -9.40 -1.56
C GLN A 46 -12.69 -8.42 -0.72
N ASN A 47 -13.35 -8.91 0.33
CA ASN A 47 -14.08 -8.04 1.26
C ASN A 47 -13.16 -7.13 2.06
N ALA A 48 -11.99 -7.62 2.48
CA ALA A 48 -10.99 -6.84 3.20
C ALA A 48 -10.41 -5.71 2.34
N LEU A 49 -10.11 -5.99 1.05
CA LEU A 49 -9.73 -4.95 0.08
C LEU A 49 -10.85 -3.92 -0.07
N ALA A 50 -12.07 -4.37 -0.32
CA ALA A 50 -13.21 -3.48 -0.54
C ALA A 50 -13.54 -2.60 0.68
N SER A 51 -13.20 -3.04 1.90
CA SER A 51 -13.45 -2.26 3.12
C SER A 51 -12.36 -1.23 3.42
N GLY A 52 -11.18 -1.34 2.80
CA GLY A 52 -10.02 -0.50 3.12
C GLY A 52 -9.50 -0.66 4.56
N ASP A 53 -9.87 -1.75 5.25
CA ASP A 53 -9.47 -2.01 6.63
C ASP A 53 -8.08 -2.68 6.61
N ARG A 54 -7.04 -1.91 6.97
CA ARG A 54 -5.64 -2.37 6.94
C ARG A 54 -5.40 -3.62 7.79
N ASP A 55 -6.06 -3.74 8.94
CA ASP A 55 -5.92 -4.91 9.81
C ASP A 55 -6.58 -6.15 9.19
N ALA A 56 -7.75 -5.98 8.57
CA ALA A 56 -8.41 -7.06 7.84
C ALA A 56 -7.58 -7.48 6.61
N MET A 57 -7.01 -6.52 5.89
CA MET A 57 -6.14 -6.78 4.74
C MET A 57 -4.88 -7.54 5.14
N ALA A 58 -4.20 -7.13 6.22
CA ALA A 58 -3.04 -7.84 6.75
C ALA A 58 -3.38 -9.28 7.17
N LYS A 59 -4.52 -9.50 7.82
CA LYS A 59 -4.99 -10.85 8.19
C LYS A 59 -5.30 -11.71 6.97
N ALA A 60 -5.94 -11.14 5.95
CA ALA A 60 -6.23 -11.84 4.70
C ALA A 60 -4.93 -12.20 3.95
N PHE A 61 -3.97 -11.27 3.91
CA PHE A 61 -2.66 -11.49 3.33
C PHE A 61 -1.96 -12.68 3.98
N GLN A 62 -1.89 -12.73 5.31
CA GLN A 62 -1.27 -13.85 6.03
C GLN A 62 -1.95 -15.19 5.74
N ALA A 63 -3.25 -15.22 5.45
CA ALA A 63 -3.97 -16.42 5.08
C ALA A 63 -3.68 -16.88 3.64
N LEU A 64 -3.37 -15.95 2.72
CA LEU A 64 -3.22 -16.22 1.29
C LEU A 64 -1.77 -16.31 0.80
N LYS A 65 -0.80 -15.71 1.49
CA LYS A 65 0.60 -15.59 1.02
C LYS A 65 1.31 -16.92 0.74
N GLY A 66 0.81 -18.03 1.26
CA GLY A 66 1.34 -19.37 1.00
C GLY A 66 0.76 -20.05 -0.25
N SER A 67 -0.12 -19.38 -0.99
CA SER A 67 -0.72 -19.92 -2.21
C SER A 67 0.31 -20.03 -3.34
N SER A 68 0.14 -21.05 -4.18
CA SER A 68 0.88 -21.24 -5.44
C SER A 68 0.03 -20.90 -6.67
N ASP A 69 -1.22 -20.51 -6.48
CA ASP A 69 -2.09 -20.01 -7.55
C ASP A 69 -1.69 -18.55 -7.86
N PRO A 70 -1.22 -18.22 -9.07
CA PRO A 70 -0.78 -16.87 -9.42
C PRO A 70 -1.85 -15.80 -9.21
N ALA A 71 -3.12 -16.11 -9.47
CA ALA A 71 -4.20 -15.13 -9.26
C ALA A 71 -4.41 -14.84 -7.77
N VAL A 72 -4.20 -15.84 -6.90
CA VAL A 72 -4.26 -15.66 -5.45
C VAL A 72 -3.02 -14.94 -4.92
N GLN A 73 -1.85 -15.15 -5.54
CA GLN A 73 -0.63 -14.40 -5.22
C GLN A 73 -0.80 -12.91 -5.54
N LEU A 74 -1.31 -12.56 -6.72
CA LEU A 74 -1.61 -11.16 -7.07
C LEU A 74 -2.65 -10.54 -6.12
N LEU A 75 -3.68 -11.29 -5.72
CA LEU A 75 -4.62 -10.82 -4.70
C LEU A 75 -3.92 -10.58 -3.34
N ALA A 76 -2.97 -11.42 -2.97
CA ALA A 76 -2.16 -11.23 -1.77
C ALA A 76 -1.24 -10.01 -1.88
N VAL A 77 -0.70 -9.71 -3.07
CA VAL A 77 0.05 -8.47 -3.34
C VAL A 77 -0.82 -7.25 -3.05
N ASP A 78 -2.03 -7.18 -3.63
CA ASP A 78 -2.96 -6.06 -3.41
C ASP A 78 -3.26 -5.86 -1.92
N LEU A 79 -3.48 -6.97 -1.20
CA LEU A 79 -3.73 -6.94 0.24
C LEU A 79 -2.54 -6.43 1.04
N ALA A 80 -1.32 -6.85 0.70
CA ALA A 80 -0.10 -6.42 1.39
C ALA A 80 0.15 -4.93 1.16
N VAL A 81 0.03 -4.46 -0.07
CA VAL A 81 0.16 -3.05 -0.46
C VAL A 81 -0.91 -2.18 0.22
N GLY A 82 -2.17 -2.63 0.20
CA GLY A 82 -3.27 -1.94 0.87
C GLY A 82 -3.11 -1.91 2.39
N ALA A 83 -2.68 -3.02 3.00
CA ALA A 83 -2.39 -3.10 4.42
C ALA A 83 -1.20 -2.24 4.84
N ALA A 84 -0.18 -2.10 3.99
CA ALA A 84 0.95 -1.20 4.20
C ALA A 84 0.58 0.28 4.00
N GLY A 85 -0.56 0.57 3.36
CA GLY A 85 -1.05 1.93 3.15
C GLY A 85 -0.34 2.68 2.01
N VAL A 86 0.27 1.95 1.06
CA VAL A 86 1.06 2.54 -0.04
C VAL A 86 0.22 3.50 -0.88
N GLU A 87 -1.02 3.14 -1.21
CA GLU A 87 -1.90 4.01 -2.00
C GLU A 87 -2.12 5.37 -1.31
N GLY A 88 -2.37 5.36 0.00
CA GLY A 88 -2.53 6.58 0.79
C GLY A 88 -1.26 7.42 0.84
N ALA A 89 -0.10 6.78 0.99
CA ALA A 89 1.20 7.45 0.96
C ALA A 89 1.48 8.09 -0.41
N LEU A 90 1.19 7.38 -1.51
CA LEU A 90 1.37 7.90 -2.87
C LEU A 90 0.42 9.08 -3.16
N ILE A 91 -0.86 8.98 -2.78
CA ILE A 91 -1.81 10.08 -2.94
C ILE A 91 -1.36 11.30 -2.12
N GLY A 92 -0.88 11.09 -0.89
CA GLY A 92 -0.32 12.14 -0.05
C GLY A 92 0.88 12.81 -0.71
N LEU A 93 1.82 12.01 -1.22
CA LEU A 93 2.99 12.49 -1.94
C LEU A 93 2.62 13.33 -3.17
N ILE A 94 1.72 12.83 -4.02
CA ILE A 94 1.26 13.56 -5.22
C ILE A 94 0.60 14.89 -4.82
N ALA A 95 -0.19 14.90 -3.74
CA ALA A 95 -0.82 16.11 -3.26
C ALA A 95 0.21 17.14 -2.76
N ASP A 96 1.26 16.69 -2.08
CA ASP A 96 2.34 17.55 -1.58
C ASP A 96 3.20 18.11 -2.73
N LEU A 97 3.55 17.28 -3.71
CA LEU A 97 4.30 17.70 -4.91
C LEU A 97 3.51 18.69 -5.79
N GLY A 98 2.18 18.68 -5.70
CA GLY A 98 1.33 19.65 -6.40
C GLY A 98 1.35 21.06 -5.81
N VAL A 99 2.03 21.30 -4.68
CA VAL A 99 2.12 22.60 -4.02
C VAL A 99 3.38 23.35 -4.48
N ASP A 100 3.21 24.55 -5.02
CA ASP A 100 4.32 25.40 -5.48
C ASP A 100 5.38 25.64 -4.40
N GLY A 101 6.64 25.31 -4.71
CA GLY A 101 7.80 25.59 -3.85
C GLY A 101 8.04 24.54 -2.75
N VAL A 102 7.38 23.39 -2.81
CA VAL A 102 7.72 22.23 -1.96
C VAL A 102 9.09 21.68 -2.31
N ASP A 103 9.82 21.25 -1.29
CA ASP A 103 11.04 20.46 -1.42
C ASP A 103 10.62 19.01 -1.69
N GLU A 104 10.78 18.58 -2.94
CA GLU A 104 10.37 17.25 -3.41
C GLU A 104 11.04 16.14 -2.61
N THR A 105 12.35 16.26 -2.35
CA THR A 105 13.09 15.26 -1.57
C THR A 105 12.55 15.16 -0.15
N ALA A 106 12.23 16.30 0.48
CA ALA A 106 11.63 16.30 1.81
C ALA A 106 10.21 15.70 1.84
N ALA A 107 9.41 15.92 0.79
CA ALA A 107 8.09 15.32 0.65
C ALA A 107 8.18 13.79 0.48
N LEU A 108 9.12 13.32 -0.33
CA LEU A 108 9.39 11.88 -0.50
C LEU A 108 9.88 11.24 0.81
N ASP A 109 10.84 11.87 1.51
CA ASP A 109 11.32 11.39 2.81
C ASP A 109 10.19 11.32 3.84
N ALA A 110 9.26 12.30 3.85
CA ALA A 110 8.10 12.29 4.73
C ALA A 110 7.12 11.16 4.40
N ALA A 111 6.87 10.91 3.11
CA ALA A 111 6.03 9.80 2.67
C ALA A 111 6.64 8.45 3.08
N ILE A 112 7.96 8.27 2.93
CA ILE A 112 8.67 7.05 3.31
C ILE A 112 8.69 6.86 4.82
N ALA A 113 8.92 7.93 5.58
CA ALA A 113 8.89 7.89 7.04
C ALA A 113 7.49 7.57 7.63
N SER A 114 6.44 7.60 6.80
CA SER A 114 5.09 7.20 7.22
C SER A 114 4.92 5.68 7.35
N PHE A 115 5.80 4.88 6.72
CA PHE A 115 5.77 3.43 6.82
C PHE A 115 6.42 2.94 8.11
N SER A 116 5.77 2.01 8.79
CA SER A 116 6.38 1.28 9.90
C SER A 116 7.21 0.10 9.39
N ALA A 117 8.09 -0.44 10.24
CA ALA A 117 8.83 -1.66 9.93
C ALA A 117 7.92 -2.86 9.57
N ALA A 118 6.69 -2.91 10.11
CA ALA A 118 5.72 -3.94 9.76
C ALA A 118 5.15 -3.73 8.34
N ASP A 119 4.95 -2.47 7.92
CA ASP A 119 4.49 -2.13 6.58
C ASP A 119 5.56 -2.48 5.53
N LEU A 120 6.81 -2.15 5.83
CA LEU A 120 7.95 -2.48 4.96
C LEU A 120 8.15 -4.00 4.81
N ALA A 121 7.92 -4.77 5.88
CA ALA A 121 7.93 -6.22 5.79
C ALA A 121 6.82 -6.78 4.89
N LEU A 122 5.60 -6.21 4.94
CA LEU A 122 4.50 -6.60 4.05
C LEU A 122 4.85 -6.32 2.58
N ILE A 123 5.45 -5.15 2.31
CA ILE A 123 5.89 -4.76 0.96
C ILE A 123 6.95 -5.72 0.43
N ALA A 124 7.96 -6.07 1.24
CA ALA A 124 9.01 -7.01 0.82
C ALA A 124 8.43 -8.40 0.47
N GLU A 125 7.47 -8.89 1.27
CA GLU A 125 6.77 -10.14 0.95
C GLU A 125 5.91 -10.00 -0.32
N ALA A 126 5.27 -8.83 -0.54
CA ALA A 126 4.50 -8.55 -1.75
C ALA A 126 5.36 -8.59 -3.00
N ALA A 127 6.56 -7.99 -2.98
CA ALA A 127 7.50 -8.04 -4.10
C ALA A 127 7.87 -9.47 -4.49
N THR A 128 8.12 -10.33 -3.49
CA THR A 128 8.43 -11.75 -3.73
C THR A 128 7.24 -12.49 -4.39
N LEU A 129 6.01 -12.19 -3.97
CA LEU A 129 4.80 -12.80 -4.54
C LEU A 129 4.50 -12.28 -5.96
N LEU A 130 4.76 -10.99 -6.21
CA LEU A 130 4.58 -10.38 -7.52
C LEU A 130 5.51 -11.04 -8.56
N ASP A 131 6.80 -11.18 -8.23
CA ASP A 131 7.78 -11.89 -9.08
C ASP A 131 7.33 -13.33 -9.36
N ALA A 132 6.90 -14.05 -8.32
CA ALA A 132 6.47 -15.44 -8.46
C ALA A 132 5.20 -15.58 -9.34
N ALA A 133 4.33 -14.58 -9.33
CA ALA A 133 3.11 -14.58 -10.13
C ALA A 133 3.40 -14.22 -11.60
N ASP A 134 4.32 -13.28 -11.87
CA ASP A 134 4.62 -12.78 -13.21
C ASP A 134 5.12 -13.87 -14.17
N ASP A 135 5.76 -14.92 -13.65
CA ASP A 135 6.14 -16.12 -14.41
C ASP A 135 4.95 -16.82 -15.09
N SER A 136 3.74 -16.62 -14.59
CA SER A 136 2.53 -17.36 -15.02
C SER A 136 1.33 -16.49 -15.34
N LEU A 137 1.25 -15.29 -14.77
CA LEU A 137 0.16 -14.35 -14.92
C LEU A 137 0.69 -12.93 -14.78
N THR A 138 0.59 -12.15 -15.86
CA THR A 138 1.08 -10.76 -15.90
C THR A 138 0.35 -9.89 -14.86
N PRO A 139 1.07 -9.29 -13.89
CA PRO A 139 0.55 -8.29 -12.97
C PRO A 139 0.08 -7.02 -13.70
N THR A 140 -0.78 -6.24 -13.06
CA THR A 140 -1.21 -4.96 -13.65
C THR A 140 -0.14 -3.88 -13.46
N PRO A 141 -0.14 -2.81 -14.30
CA PRO A 141 0.77 -1.69 -14.10
C PRO A 141 0.69 -1.08 -12.70
N GLU A 142 -0.51 -1.00 -12.13
CA GLU A 142 -0.73 -0.46 -10.77
C GLU A 142 -0.05 -1.33 -9.71
N GLN A 143 -0.10 -2.66 -9.86
CA GLN A 143 0.56 -3.58 -8.92
C GLN A 143 2.08 -3.38 -8.95
N TYR A 144 2.65 -3.28 -10.14
CA TYR A 144 4.07 -2.96 -10.31
C TYR A 144 4.43 -1.62 -9.68
N VAL A 145 3.68 -0.55 -9.97
CA VAL A 145 3.95 0.79 -9.42
C VAL A 145 3.87 0.79 -7.90
N PHE A 146 2.82 0.21 -7.31
CA PHE A 146 2.67 0.24 -5.85
C PHE A 146 3.75 -0.58 -5.14
N VAL A 147 4.10 -1.77 -5.65
CA VAL A 147 5.20 -2.56 -5.08
C VAL A 147 6.52 -1.83 -5.24
N ALA A 148 6.79 -1.22 -6.39
CA ALA A 148 8.02 -0.46 -6.64
C ALA A 148 8.17 0.74 -5.69
N VAL A 149 7.11 1.53 -5.48
CA VAL A 149 7.13 2.64 -4.51
C VAL A 149 7.45 2.14 -3.10
N GLY A 150 6.87 1.00 -2.71
CA GLY A 150 7.20 0.37 -1.44
C GLY A 150 8.67 -0.09 -1.35
N LEU A 151 9.21 -0.69 -2.41
CA LEU A 151 10.62 -1.12 -2.46
C LEU A 151 11.58 0.08 -2.39
N LEU A 152 11.24 1.22 -3.00
CA LEU A 152 11.99 2.46 -2.87
C LEU A 152 11.98 2.98 -1.42
N ALA A 153 10.87 2.83 -0.70
CA ALA A 153 10.82 3.16 0.72
C ALA A 153 11.76 2.27 1.55
N ILE A 154 11.82 0.96 1.26
CA ILE A 154 12.76 0.03 1.91
C ILE A 154 14.21 0.42 1.60
N ALA A 155 14.52 0.69 0.32
CA ALA A 155 15.84 1.09 -0.11
C ALA A 155 16.30 2.40 0.55
N ALA A 156 15.39 3.37 0.67
CA ALA A 156 15.67 4.66 1.29
C ALA A 156 15.91 4.51 2.80
N GLU A 157 15.10 3.72 3.51
CA GLU A 157 15.34 3.44 4.94
C GLU A 157 16.73 2.81 5.16
N ALA A 158 17.10 1.84 4.33
CA ALA A 158 18.40 1.17 4.40
C ALA A 158 19.59 2.11 4.06
N SER A 159 19.37 3.09 3.18
CA SER A 159 20.40 4.03 2.72
C SER A 159 20.52 5.30 3.57
N GLY A 160 19.56 5.53 4.48
CA GLY A 160 19.52 6.71 5.34
C GLY A 160 18.77 7.91 4.76
N GLY A 161 17.84 7.67 3.83
CA GLY A 161 16.97 8.67 3.19
C GLY A 161 17.00 8.59 1.66
N VAL A 162 16.07 9.28 1.01
CA VAL A 162 15.92 9.31 -0.46
C VAL A 162 17.14 9.91 -1.14
N ALA A 163 17.72 10.97 -0.56
CA ALA A 163 18.91 11.62 -1.08
C ALA A 163 20.16 10.71 -1.11
N ALA A 164 20.12 9.57 -0.41
CA ALA A 164 21.21 8.60 -0.37
C ALA A 164 21.00 7.42 -1.34
N LEU A 165 19.89 7.37 -2.08
CA LEU A 165 19.66 6.37 -3.13
C LEU A 165 20.62 6.59 -4.29
N ASP A 166 21.27 5.52 -4.73
CA ASP A 166 22.32 5.56 -5.77
C ASP A 166 22.23 4.41 -6.79
N GLY A 167 21.16 3.62 -6.75
CA GLY A 167 20.92 2.48 -7.66
C GLY A 167 21.62 1.19 -7.22
N SER A 168 22.27 1.16 -6.05
CA SER A 168 23.12 0.03 -5.66
C SER A 168 22.43 -1.05 -4.82
N THR A 169 21.29 -0.75 -4.20
CA THR A 169 20.57 -1.73 -3.37
C THR A 169 19.73 -2.69 -4.23
N ALA A 170 19.51 -3.90 -3.74
CA ALA A 170 18.71 -4.89 -4.45
C ALA A 170 17.25 -4.43 -4.59
N GLU A 171 16.71 -3.81 -3.53
CA GLU A 171 15.36 -3.28 -3.48
C GLU A 171 15.18 -2.12 -4.47
N GLN A 172 16.15 -1.22 -4.59
CA GLN A 172 16.09 -0.14 -5.58
C GLN A 172 16.13 -0.69 -7.00
N GLN A 173 17.04 -1.62 -7.31
CA GLN A 173 17.13 -2.24 -8.64
C GLN A 173 15.85 -2.99 -9.01
N GLN A 174 15.23 -3.68 -8.06
CA GLN A 174 13.96 -4.36 -8.26
C GLN A 174 12.82 -3.36 -8.47
N ALA A 175 12.78 -2.25 -7.72
CA ALA A 175 11.82 -1.18 -7.93
C ALA A 175 11.93 -0.57 -9.34
N GLU A 176 13.15 -0.28 -9.80
CA GLU A 176 13.41 0.24 -11.15
C GLU A 176 12.93 -0.75 -12.23
N ALA A 177 13.16 -2.05 -12.04
CA ALA A 177 12.68 -3.09 -12.95
C ALA A 177 11.14 -3.12 -13.01
N PHE A 178 10.45 -3.03 -11.86
CA PHE A 178 8.99 -2.97 -11.82
C PHE A 178 8.43 -1.69 -12.43
N LEU A 179 9.07 -0.54 -12.22
CA LEU A 179 8.66 0.71 -12.87
C LEU A 179 8.81 0.63 -14.39
N GLN A 180 9.88 0.00 -14.90
CA GLN A 180 10.02 -0.23 -16.33
C GLN A 180 8.91 -1.16 -16.87
N LEU A 181 8.60 -2.26 -16.19
CA LEU A 181 7.51 -3.16 -16.60
C LEU A 181 6.16 -2.45 -16.64
N ALA A 182 5.86 -1.63 -15.62
CA ALA A 182 4.66 -0.81 -15.60
C ALA A 182 4.63 0.19 -16.76
N TYR A 183 5.77 0.84 -17.06
CA TYR A 183 5.91 1.79 -18.16
C TYR A 183 5.61 1.14 -19.51
N ASP A 184 6.21 -0.01 -19.78
CA ASP A 184 6.03 -0.74 -21.03
C ASP A 184 4.55 -1.13 -21.24
N LEU A 185 3.90 -1.65 -20.19
CA LEU A 185 2.48 -2.03 -20.23
C LEU A 185 1.54 -0.82 -20.44
N LEU A 186 1.86 0.33 -19.84
CA LEU A 186 1.09 1.56 -20.04
C LEU A 186 1.26 2.11 -21.45
N GLN A 187 2.48 2.09 -22.00
CA GLN A 187 2.72 2.46 -23.40
C GLN A 187 1.95 1.57 -24.37
N GLU A 188 2.02 0.24 -24.19
CA GLU A 188 1.32 -0.72 -25.05
C GLU A 188 -0.20 -0.52 -25.05
N SER A 189 -0.76 -0.13 -23.91
CA SER A 189 -2.20 0.16 -23.78
C SER A 189 -2.59 1.57 -24.24
N GLY A 190 -1.64 2.45 -24.54
CA GLY A 190 -1.87 3.86 -24.87
C GLY A 190 -2.34 4.69 -23.68
N SER A 191 -1.99 4.26 -22.46
CA SER A 191 -2.27 4.99 -21.21
C SER A 191 -1.17 6.03 -20.91
N SER A 192 -1.44 6.96 -19.98
CA SER A 192 -0.44 7.95 -19.57
C SER A 192 0.69 7.28 -18.75
N THR A 193 1.93 7.68 -19.04
CA THR A 193 3.15 7.28 -18.35
C THR A 193 3.68 8.37 -17.41
N ASP A 194 2.99 9.51 -17.31
CA ASP A 194 3.46 10.72 -16.62
C ASP A 194 3.83 10.45 -15.15
N LEU A 195 3.07 9.58 -14.48
CA LEU A 195 3.35 9.20 -13.09
C LEU A 195 4.69 8.47 -12.96
N ILE A 196 4.98 7.53 -13.86
CA ILE A 196 6.22 6.75 -13.81
C ILE A 196 7.41 7.62 -14.21
N GLU A 197 7.23 8.51 -15.18
CA GLU A 197 8.25 9.49 -15.56
C GLU A 197 8.56 10.44 -14.40
N GLY A 198 7.54 10.96 -13.71
CA GLY A 198 7.72 11.79 -12.52
C GLY A 198 8.38 11.06 -11.35
N LEU A 199 8.04 9.79 -11.12
CA LEU A 199 8.75 8.95 -10.15
C LEU A 199 10.20 8.72 -10.58
N GLY A 200 10.44 8.47 -11.86
CA GLY A 200 11.78 8.33 -12.42
C GLY A 200 12.64 9.57 -12.14
N ASP A 201 12.14 10.75 -12.49
CA ASP A 201 12.84 12.02 -12.22
C ASP A 201 13.15 12.21 -10.74
N ALA A 202 12.20 11.89 -9.85
CA ALA A 202 12.36 12.05 -8.40
C ALA A 202 13.38 11.07 -7.80
N PHE A 203 13.48 9.86 -8.34
CA PHE A 203 14.36 8.79 -7.84
C PHE A 203 15.65 8.59 -8.67
N GLY A 204 15.87 9.41 -9.70
CA GLY A 204 17.05 9.31 -10.56
C GLY A 204 17.04 8.12 -11.53
N PHE A 205 15.86 7.61 -11.86
CA PHE A 205 15.62 6.54 -12.82
C PHE A 205 15.00 7.12 -14.11
N ALA A 206 15.36 6.59 -15.27
CA ALA A 206 14.74 6.99 -16.53
C ALA A 206 14.21 5.73 -17.23
N PRO A 207 12.88 5.55 -17.35
CA PRO A 207 12.33 4.45 -18.13
C PRO A 207 12.77 4.61 -19.59
N SER A 208 13.23 3.53 -20.20
CA SER A 208 13.83 3.51 -21.55
C SER A 208 12.91 2.91 -22.60
#